data_AF-A0A1C5VMP3-F1
#
_entry.id   AF-A0A1C5VMP3-F1
#
_cell.length_a   1.000
_cell.length_b   1.000
_cell.length_c   1.000
_cell.angle_alpha   90.00
_cell.angle_beta   90.00
_cell.angle_gamma   90.00
#
_symmetry.space_group_name_H-M   'P 1'
#
loop_
_entity.id
_entity.type
_entity.pdbx_description
1 polymer ?
#
loop_
_entity_poly.entity_id
_entity_poly.type
_entity_poly.pdbx_seq_one_letter_code
_entity_poly.pdbx_strand_id
1 'polypeptide(L)'
;MKELQRDLSELAKPIQDVIKIRLDMLNGLLAKEISNNESYAEPYNKWIETVRNDKKKFMDSTRLAFAASHPKFMEYLEQHGLSTDEINYLCLYAIGLRGKEVGEYIQLKRHYIISHEIRKKLGIDEHETNIGLYIRRQLKILEN
;
A
#
# COMPACT_ATOMS: atom_id res chain seq x y z
N MET A 1 -4.73 -28.04 -11.02
CA MET A 1 -3.78 -28.06 -9.88
C MET A 1 -2.39 -27.56 -10.26
N LYS A 2 -1.76 -28.06 -11.34
CA LYS A 2 -0.44 -27.57 -11.81
C LYS A 2 -0.44 -26.12 -12.29
N GLU A 3 -1.53 -25.64 -12.91
CA GLU A 3 -1.66 -24.23 -13.35
C GLU A 3 -1.79 -23.27 -12.16
N LEU A 4 -2.69 -23.54 -11.20
CA LEU A 4 -2.78 -22.76 -9.95
C LEU A 4 -1.46 -22.67 -9.17
N GLN A 5 -0.69 -23.77 -9.09
CA GLN A 5 0.62 -23.77 -8.44
C GLN A 5 1.66 -22.95 -9.21
N ARG A 6 1.54 -22.89 -10.54
CA ARG A 6 2.41 -22.14 -11.42
C ARG A 6 2.12 -20.64 -11.33
N ASP A 7 0.84 -20.26 -11.32
CA ASP A 7 0.37 -18.89 -11.13
C ASP A 7 0.77 -18.33 -9.75
N LEU A 8 0.64 -19.15 -8.70
CA LEU A 8 1.15 -18.81 -7.36
C LEU A 8 2.67 -18.61 -7.35
N SER A 9 3.43 -19.42 -8.10
CA SER A 9 4.89 -19.28 -8.20
C SER A 9 5.34 -18.07 -9.05
N GLU A 10 4.54 -17.72 -10.06
CA GLU A 10 4.80 -16.58 -10.95
C GLU A 10 4.42 -15.25 -10.27
N LEU A 11 3.35 -15.21 -9.46
CA LEU A 11 3.07 -14.09 -8.56
C LEU A 11 4.08 -14.00 -7.40
N ALA A 12 4.61 -15.12 -6.93
CA ALA A 12 5.51 -15.16 -5.77
C ALA A 12 6.82 -14.40 -6.04
N LYS A 13 7.39 -14.46 -7.24
CA LYS A 13 8.68 -13.81 -7.52
C LYS A 13 8.62 -12.27 -7.41
N PRO A 14 7.72 -11.56 -8.12
CA PRO A 14 7.58 -10.11 -7.95
C PRO A 14 7.28 -9.69 -6.50
N ILE A 15 6.47 -10.49 -5.79
CA ILE A 15 6.14 -10.22 -4.38
C ILE A 15 7.36 -10.42 -3.47
N GLN A 16 8.12 -11.51 -3.66
CA GLN A 16 9.35 -11.77 -2.93
C GLN A 16 10.39 -10.68 -3.15
N ASP A 17 10.54 -10.20 -4.39
CA ASP A 17 11.43 -9.09 -4.72
C ASP A 17 11.01 -7.80 -3.99
N VAL A 18 9.72 -7.46 -3.97
CA VAL A 18 9.20 -6.29 -3.25
C VAL A 18 9.44 -6.41 -1.74
N ILE A 19 9.20 -7.58 -1.15
CA ILE A 19 9.43 -7.83 0.28
C ILE A 19 10.92 -7.71 0.61
N LYS A 20 11.79 -8.30 -0.21
CA LYS A 20 13.24 -8.26 -0.03
C LYS A 20 13.76 -6.83 -0.09
N ILE A 21 13.37 -6.05 -1.11
CA ILE A 21 13.77 -4.65 -1.24
C ILE A 21 13.37 -3.87 0.03
N ARG A 22 12.13 -4.03 0.52
CA ARG A 22 11.65 -3.31 1.71
C ARG A 22 12.41 -3.72 2.98
N LEU A 23 12.72 -5.01 3.14
CA LEU A 23 13.55 -5.51 4.25
C LEU A 23 14.97 -4.95 4.20
N ASP A 24 15.60 -4.94 3.02
CA ASP A 24 16.94 -4.37 2.84
C ASP A 24 16.95 -2.88 3.17
N MET A 25 15.92 -2.13 2.78
CA MET A 25 15.78 -0.71 3.12
C MET A 25 15.62 -0.50 4.63
N LEU A 26 14.78 -1.30 5.29
CA LEU A 26 14.58 -1.23 6.74
C LEU A 26 15.88 -1.57 7.49
N ASN A 27 16.58 -2.61 7.06
CA ASN A 27 17.86 -3.01 7.64
C ASN A 27 18.94 -1.94 7.45
N GLY A 28 18.98 -1.27 6.30
CA GLY A 28 19.88 -0.14 6.07
C GLY A 28 19.61 1.03 7.02
N LEU A 29 18.34 1.37 7.23
CA LEU A 29 17.95 2.39 8.21
C LEU A 29 18.29 1.97 9.65
N LEU A 30 18.04 0.72 10.03
CA LEU A 30 18.44 0.21 11.35
C LEU A 30 19.96 0.26 11.54
N ALA A 31 20.75 -0.14 10.54
CA ALA A 31 22.21 -0.10 10.57
C ALA A 31 22.72 1.34 10.71
N LYS A 32 22.11 2.30 10.00
CA LYS A 32 22.38 3.74 10.17
C LYS A 32 22.18 4.15 11.63
N GLU A 33 21.00 3.88 12.21
CA GLU A 33 20.67 4.33 13.58
C GLU A 33 21.58 3.67 14.64
N ILE A 34 21.94 2.40 14.48
CA ILE A 34 22.81 1.68 15.43
C ILE A 34 24.26 2.19 15.36
N SER A 35 24.77 2.44 14.16
CA SER A 35 26.19 2.79 13.94
C SER A 35 26.45 4.29 13.84
N ASN A 36 25.40 5.12 13.76
CA ASN A 36 25.45 6.53 13.41
C ASN A 36 26.21 6.81 12.10
N ASN A 37 26.16 5.88 11.15
CA ASN A 37 26.81 5.98 9.84
C ASN A 37 25.76 6.16 8.74
N GLU A 38 25.67 7.38 8.21
CA GLU A 38 24.71 7.76 7.16
C GLU A 38 24.87 6.98 5.85
N SER A 39 26.04 6.39 5.57
CA SER A 39 26.26 5.62 4.33
C SER A 39 25.32 4.41 4.21
N TYR A 40 24.88 3.82 5.33
CA TYR A 40 23.92 2.72 5.31
C TYR A 40 22.52 3.13 4.82
N ALA A 41 22.20 4.43 4.82
CA ALA A 41 20.93 4.94 4.30
C ALA A 41 21.00 5.32 2.81
N GLU A 42 22.16 5.26 2.14
CA GLU A 42 22.25 5.60 0.71
C GLU A 42 21.32 4.78 -0.20
N PRO A 43 21.18 3.44 -0.04
CA PRO A 43 20.24 2.66 -0.83
C PRO A 43 18.79 3.12 -0.61
N TYR A 44 18.43 3.45 0.63
CA TYR A 44 17.12 4.00 0.99
C TYR A 44 16.87 5.34 0.31
N ASN A 45 17.86 6.23 0.30
CA ASN A 45 17.74 7.54 -0.35
C ASN A 45 17.51 7.42 -1.87
N LYS A 46 18.21 6.50 -2.54
CA LYS A 46 17.97 6.23 -3.98
C LYS A 46 16.58 5.62 -4.23
N TRP A 47 16.15 4.73 -3.34
CA TRP A 47 14.83 4.12 -3.45
C TRP A 47 13.71 5.15 -3.23
N ILE A 48 13.83 6.04 -2.24
CA ILE A 48 12.80 7.06 -1.97
C ILE A 48 12.67 8.06 -3.11
N GLU A 49 13.76 8.38 -3.82
CA GLU A 49 13.69 9.16 -5.07
C GLU A 49 12.84 8.45 -6.13
N THR A 50 13.00 7.13 -6.27
CA THR A 50 12.18 6.33 -7.19
C THR A 50 10.71 6.34 -6.78
N VAL A 51 10.42 6.23 -5.48
CA VAL A 51 9.04 6.31 -4.93
C VAL A 51 8.39 7.67 -5.20
N ARG A 52 9.18 8.76 -5.18
CA ARG A 52 8.70 10.11 -5.46
C ARG A 52 8.46 10.35 -6.96
N ASN A 53 9.33 9.79 -7.80
CA ASN A 53 9.31 10.00 -9.25
C ASN A 53 8.30 9.10 -9.97
N ASP A 54 8.10 7.86 -9.52
CA ASP A 54 7.16 6.89 -10.13
C ASP A 54 6.12 6.41 -9.11
N LYS A 55 5.14 7.29 -8.88
CA LYS A 55 4.08 7.07 -7.89
C LYS A 55 3.20 5.88 -8.23
N LYS A 56 2.90 5.69 -9.52
CA LYS A 56 2.06 4.59 -9.98
C LYS A 56 2.73 3.26 -9.66
N LYS A 57 4.01 3.11 -10.01
CA LYS A 57 4.79 1.90 -9.69
C LYS A 57 4.87 1.65 -8.19
N PHE A 58 5.07 2.70 -7.38
CA PHE A 58 5.07 2.53 -5.93
C PHE A 58 3.71 2.07 -5.40
N MET A 59 2.61 2.68 -5.83
CA MET A 59 1.25 2.30 -5.43
C MET A 59 0.93 0.86 -5.86
N ASP A 60 1.25 0.49 -7.10
CA ASP A 60 1.10 -0.88 -7.61
C ASP A 60 1.91 -1.88 -6.77
N SER A 61 3.17 -1.58 -6.46
CA SER A 61 4.01 -2.44 -5.61
C SER A 61 3.44 -2.59 -4.19
N THR A 62 2.80 -1.54 -3.67
CA THR A 62 2.19 -1.55 -2.34
C THR A 62 0.94 -2.40 -2.33
N ARG A 63 0.09 -2.31 -3.36
CA ARG A 63 -1.05 -3.22 -3.53
C ARG A 63 -0.61 -4.67 -3.60
N LEU A 64 0.44 -4.99 -4.36
CA LEU A 64 0.98 -6.36 -4.45
C LEU A 64 1.47 -6.86 -3.09
N ALA A 65 2.15 -6.01 -2.31
CA ALA A 65 2.57 -6.36 -0.97
C ALA A 65 1.37 -6.65 -0.04
N PHE A 66 0.28 -5.89 -0.11
CA PHE A 66 -0.95 -6.16 0.64
C PHE A 66 -1.68 -7.41 0.15
N ALA A 67 -1.75 -7.68 -1.15
CA ALA A 67 -2.32 -8.92 -1.68
C ALA A 67 -1.61 -10.16 -1.12
N ALA A 68 -0.30 -10.07 -0.91
CA ALA A 68 0.48 -11.15 -0.31
C ALA A 68 0.31 -11.28 1.21
N SER A 69 0.25 -10.14 1.92
CA SER A 69 0.33 -10.11 3.40
C SER A 69 -1.01 -9.98 4.11
N HIS A 70 -2.03 -9.43 3.44
CA HIS A 70 -3.37 -9.17 3.95
C HIS A 70 -4.43 -9.54 2.89
N PRO A 71 -4.48 -10.82 2.45
CA PRO A 71 -5.33 -11.24 1.33
C PRO A 71 -6.83 -11.06 1.59
N LYS A 72 -7.32 -11.23 2.83
CA LYS A 72 -8.75 -11.06 3.16
C LYS A 72 -9.16 -9.60 3.09
N PHE A 73 -8.29 -8.70 3.52
CA PHE A 73 -8.50 -7.26 3.34
C PHE A 73 -8.58 -6.88 1.86
N MET A 74 -7.75 -7.47 1.01
CA MET A 74 -7.79 -7.20 -0.43
C MET A 74 -9.04 -7.76 -1.09
N GLU A 75 -9.41 -8.99 -0.77
CA GLU A 75 -10.65 -9.62 -1.23
C GLU A 75 -11.88 -8.79 -0.83
N TYR A 76 -11.91 -8.28 0.41
CA TYR A 76 -12.98 -7.40 0.88
C TYR A 76 -13.14 -6.16 -0.01
N LEU A 77 -12.04 -5.49 -0.38
CA LEU A 77 -12.11 -4.31 -1.25
C LEU A 77 -12.60 -4.69 -2.65
N GLU A 78 -12.14 -5.81 -3.20
CA GLU A 78 -12.54 -6.29 -4.53
C GLU A 78 -14.02 -6.67 -4.58
N GLN A 79 -14.54 -7.34 -3.55
CA GLN A 79 -15.95 -7.72 -3.43
C GLN A 79 -16.89 -6.51 -3.37
N HIS A 80 -16.41 -5.36 -2.91
CA HIS A 80 -17.17 -4.09 -2.92
C HIS A 80 -17.07 -3.36 -4.27
N GLY A 81 -16.49 -3.97 -5.30
CA GLY A 81 -16.42 -3.40 -6.65
C GLY A 81 -15.45 -2.23 -6.79
N LEU A 82 -14.42 -2.17 -5.93
CA LEU A 82 -13.38 -1.16 -6.05
C LEU A 82 -12.44 -1.51 -7.20
N SER A 83 -12.14 -0.52 -8.03
CA SER A 83 -11.16 -0.63 -9.11
C SER A 83 -9.74 -0.72 -8.57
N THR A 84 -8.82 -1.20 -9.40
CA THR A 84 -7.40 -1.28 -9.09
C THR A 84 -6.81 0.06 -8.61
N ASP A 85 -7.21 1.18 -9.22
CA ASP A 85 -6.72 2.51 -8.84
C ASP A 85 -7.30 2.99 -7.50
N GLU A 86 -8.57 2.67 -7.21
CA GLU A 86 -9.18 2.93 -5.90
C GLU A 86 -8.52 2.10 -4.80
N ILE A 87 -8.22 0.83 -5.07
CA ILE A 87 -7.50 -0.04 -4.14
C ILE A 87 -6.08 0.49 -3.90
N ASN A 88 -5.36 0.85 -4.96
CA ASN A 88 -4.04 1.50 -4.86
C ASN A 88 -4.09 2.76 -3.98
N TYR A 89 -5.11 3.59 -4.15
CA TYR A 89 -5.35 4.77 -3.33
C TYR A 89 -5.59 4.42 -1.86
N LEU A 90 -6.40 3.38 -1.57
CA LEU A 90 -6.65 2.93 -0.20
C LEU A 90 -5.42 2.30 0.46
N CYS A 91 -4.57 1.62 -0.31
CA CYS A 91 -3.30 1.08 0.19
C CYS A 91 -2.39 2.17 0.78
N LEU A 92 -2.48 3.43 0.30
CA LEU A 92 -1.75 4.55 0.89
C LEU A 92 -2.22 4.86 2.33
N TYR A 93 -3.52 4.75 2.60
CA TYR A 93 -4.05 4.88 3.96
C TYR A 93 -3.69 3.67 4.84
N ALA A 94 -3.67 2.48 4.24
CA ALA A 94 -3.32 1.23 4.91
C ALA A 94 -1.86 1.21 5.40
N ILE A 95 -0.91 1.78 4.64
CA ILE A 95 0.48 1.95 5.11
C ILE A 95 0.65 3.05 6.16
N GLY A 96 -0.41 3.82 6.44
CA GLY A 96 -0.43 4.81 7.53
C GLY A 96 -0.51 6.27 7.11
N LEU A 97 -0.52 6.58 5.80
CA LEU A 97 -0.64 7.98 5.36
C LEU A 97 -2.00 8.59 5.76
N ARG A 98 -1.98 9.88 6.04
CA ARG A 98 -3.13 10.73 6.33
C ARG A 98 -3.66 11.37 5.06
N GLY A 99 -4.91 11.83 5.06
CA GLY A 99 -5.54 12.39 3.86
C GLY A 99 -4.75 13.53 3.21
N LYS A 100 -4.14 14.41 4.02
CA LYS A 100 -3.27 15.49 3.52
C LYS A 100 -2.03 14.93 2.81
N GLU A 101 -1.35 13.97 3.42
CA GLU A 101 -0.14 13.32 2.87
C GLU A 101 -0.46 12.53 1.59
N VAL A 102 -1.61 11.84 1.55
CA VAL A 102 -2.09 11.15 0.34
C VAL A 102 -2.30 12.15 -0.79
N GLY A 103 -3.02 13.26 -0.52
CA GLY A 103 -3.25 14.32 -1.51
C GLY A 103 -1.96 14.97 -2.03
N GLU A 104 -1.03 15.26 -1.13
CA GLU A 104 0.30 15.79 -1.47
C GLU A 104 1.10 14.80 -2.31
N TYR A 105 1.09 13.52 -1.95
CA TYR A 105 1.83 12.48 -2.66
C TYR A 105 1.30 12.30 -4.09
N ILE A 106 0.00 12.03 -4.26
CA ILE A 106 -0.58 11.75 -5.57
C ILE A 106 -0.67 13.00 -6.46
N GLN A 107 -0.57 14.21 -5.88
CA GLN A 107 -0.69 15.50 -6.59
C GLN A 107 -1.99 15.66 -7.39
N LEU A 108 -3.06 14.95 -7.01
CA LEU A 108 -4.37 15.06 -7.64
C LEU A 108 -5.23 16.09 -6.90
N LYS A 109 -5.58 17.15 -7.63
CA LYS A 109 -6.59 18.10 -7.16
C LYS A 109 -7.92 17.36 -6.96
N ARG A 110 -8.62 17.66 -5.87
CA ARG A 110 -9.94 17.12 -5.54
C ARG A 110 -10.01 15.60 -5.36
N HIS A 111 -8.94 14.98 -4.86
CA HIS A 111 -8.94 13.54 -4.51
C HIS A 111 -10.02 13.16 -3.47
N TYR A 112 -10.61 14.12 -2.75
CA TYR A 112 -11.79 13.88 -1.91
C TYR A 112 -12.99 13.32 -2.68
N ILE A 113 -13.10 13.56 -3.99
CA ILE A 113 -14.14 12.98 -4.85
C ILE A 113 -13.94 11.46 -4.97
N ILE A 114 -12.69 11.02 -5.15
CA ILE A 114 -12.33 9.60 -5.15
C ILE A 114 -12.73 8.97 -3.82
N SER A 115 -12.39 9.64 -2.71
CA SER A 115 -12.78 9.19 -1.37
C SER A 115 -14.31 9.09 -1.21
N HIS A 116 -15.08 10.00 -1.80
CA HIS A 116 -16.55 9.97 -1.72
C HIS A 116 -17.15 8.77 -2.46
N GLU A 117 -16.70 8.53 -3.69
CA GLU A 117 -17.18 7.39 -4.48
C GLU A 117 -16.79 6.06 -3.87
N ILE A 118 -15.57 5.95 -3.32
CA ILE A 118 -15.14 4.77 -2.58
C ILE A 118 -16.03 4.54 -1.34
N ARG A 119 -16.36 5.59 -0.58
CA ARG A 119 -17.23 5.46 0.61
C ARG A 119 -18.59 4.87 0.26
N LYS A 120 -19.19 5.29 -0.86
CA LYS A 120 -20.46 4.73 -1.35
C LYS A 120 -20.33 3.24 -1.66
N LYS A 121 -19.26 2.84 -2.37
CA LYS A 121 -18.99 1.43 -2.71
C LYS A 121 -18.81 0.56 -1.48
N LEU A 122 -18.12 1.09 -0.47
CA LEU A 122 -17.89 0.41 0.82
C LEU A 122 -19.10 0.46 1.77
N GLY A 123 -20.22 1.08 1.37
CA GLY A 123 -21.40 1.21 2.23
C GLY A 123 -21.13 1.96 3.54
N ILE A 124 -20.16 2.88 3.55
CA ILE A 124 -19.74 3.58 4.77
C ILE A 124 -20.82 4.59 5.17
N ASP A 125 -21.28 4.46 6.41
CA ASP A 125 -22.27 5.33 7.04
C ASP A 125 -21.90 6.84 6.91
N GLU A 126 -22.92 7.69 6.86
CA GLU A 126 -22.77 9.14 6.79
C GLU A 126 -22.03 9.70 8.00
N HIS A 127 -22.14 9.04 9.16
CA HIS A 127 -21.41 9.36 10.38
C HIS A 127 -19.93 8.96 10.35
N GLU A 128 -19.54 8.00 9.50
CA GLU A 128 -18.15 7.58 9.34
C GLU A 128 -17.48 8.31 8.16
N THR A 129 -17.03 9.54 8.43
CA THR A 129 -16.49 10.44 7.41
C THR A 129 -15.01 10.20 7.07
N ASN A 130 -14.26 9.51 7.94
CA ASN A 130 -12.82 9.35 7.80
C ASN A 130 -12.45 7.99 7.19
N ILE A 131 -12.30 7.97 5.86
CA ILE A 131 -11.92 6.78 5.11
C ILE A 131 -10.60 6.15 5.58
N GLY A 132 -9.62 6.96 6.00
CA GLY A 132 -8.32 6.45 6.44
C GLY A 132 -8.41 5.68 7.75
N LEU A 133 -9.24 6.15 8.70
CA LEU A 133 -9.50 5.43 9.95
C LEU A 133 -10.30 4.15 9.69
N TYR A 134 -11.29 4.21 8.81
CA TYR A 134 -12.07 3.04 8.41
C TYR A 134 -11.18 1.95 7.83
N ILE A 135 -10.35 2.28 6.84
CA ILE A 135 -9.48 1.31 6.16
C ILE A 135 -8.50 0.63 7.13
N ARG A 136 -7.88 1.40 8.03
CA ARG A 136 -6.99 0.82 9.05
C ARG A 136 -7.73 -0.06 10.06
N ARG A 137 -9.02 0.21 10.31
CA ARG A 137 -9.86 -0.65 11.16
C ARG A 137 -10.19 -1.95 10.44
N GLN A 138 -10.62 -1.89 9.18
CA GLN A 138 -10.92 -3.08 8.37
C GLN A 138 -9.70 -3.98 8.21
N LEU A 139 -8.52 -3.39 7.95
CA LEU A 139 -7.26 -4.14 7.88
C LEU A 139 -7.01 -4.96 9.15
N LYS A 140 -7.30 -4.40 10.33
CA LYS A 140 -7.17 -5.11 11.61
C LYS A 140 -8.27 -6.14 11.84
N ILE A 141 -9.50 -5.87 11.43
CA ILE A 141 -10.63 -6.79 11.68
C ILE A 141 -10.51 -8.04 10.81
N LEU A 142 -10.09 -7.88 9.56
CA LEU A 142 -10.12 -8.96 8.57
C LEU A 142 -8.92 -9.92 8.70
N GLU A 143 -7.80 -9.44 9.24
CA GLU A 143 -6.55 -10.22 9.34
C GLU A 143 -6.20 -10.69 10.76
N ASN A 144 -7.03 -10.36 11.74
CA ASN A 144 -6.92 -10.90 13.11
C ASN A 144 -7.94 -12.01 13.38
#